data_AF-A0AA39JGR8-F1
#
_entry.id   AF-A0AA39JGR8-F1
#
_cell.length_a   1.000
_cell.length_b   1.000
_cell.length_c   1.000
_cell.angle_alpha   90.00
_cell.angle_beta   90.00
_cell.angle_gamma   90.00
#
_symmetry.space_group_name_H-M   'P 1'
#
loop_
_entity.id
_entity.type
_entity.pdbx_description
1 polymer ?
#
loop_
_entity_poly.entity_id
_entity_poly.type
_entity_poly.pdbx_seq_one_letter_code
_entity_poly.pdbx_strand_id
1 'polypeptide(L)'
;MVNITYDASGTITATDANGIVSVYNNGDFTWTLTCTALVWLMIPDLGYMYSRLLRRKNALSQIYLNLVCLTVVSFQWLFWGYSLAFSETRDSGGISGIQCVSPWMCIRRIPSY
;
A
#
# COMPACT_ATOMS: atom_id res chain seq x y z
N MET A 1 25.97 14.46 5.23
CA MET A 1 25.73 13.21 5.99
C MET A 1 24.33 13.32 6.58
N VAL A 2 23.45 12.37 6.31
CA VAL A 2 22.09 12.38 6.89
C VAL A 2 22.22 11.99 8.36
N ASN A 3 21.75 12.86 9.26
CA ASN A 3 21.81 12.63 10.70
C ASN A 3 20.43 12.19 11.19
N ILE A 4 20.37 11.04 11.85
CA ILE A 4 19.12 10.49 12.41
C ILE A 4 19.22 10.63 13.93
N THR A 5 18.39 11.49 14.49
CA THR A 5 18.30 11.70 15.94
C THR A 5 16.91 11.32 16.44
N TYR A 6 16.86 10.89 17.69
CA TYR A 6 15.64 10.55 18.40
C TYR A 6 15.41 11.58 19.49
N ASP A 7 14.24 12.19 19.51
CA ASP A 7 13.81 13.04 20.63
C ASP A 7 13.30 12.17 21.79
N ALA A 8 13.35 12.67 23.03
CA ALA A 8 12.88 11.98 24.24
C ALA A 8 11.40 11.54 24.15
N SER A 9 10.63 12.16 23.25
CA SER A 9 9.25 11.82 22.90
C SER A 9 9.10 10.56 22.03
N GLY A 10 10.21 9.93 21.61
CA GLY A 10 10.20 8.80 20.68
C GLY A 10 9.93 9.19 19.22
N THR A 11 10.09 10.46 18.87
CA THR A 11 9.92 10.98 17.51
C THR A 11 11.24 10.86 16.75
N ILE A 12 11.18 10.35 15.51
CA ILE A 12 12.35 10.19 14.63
C ILE A 12 12.50 11.47 13.82
N THR A 13 13.63 12.15 13.96
CA THR A 13 13.97 13.33 13.14
C THR A 13 15.12 12.97 12.22
N ALA A 14 14.85 12.95 10.91
CA ALA A 14 15.87 12.74 9.90
C ALA A 14 16.20 14.09 9.25
N THR A 15 17.46 14.50 9.34
CA THR A 15 17.96 15.71 8.67
C THR A 15 18.76 15.30 7.44
N ASP A 16 18.25 15.64 6.26
CA ASP A 16 18.93 15.40 4.98
C ASP A 16 20.17 16.31 4.82
N ALA A 17 21.05 15.98 3.86
CA ALA A 17 22.22 16.77 3.49
C ALA A 17 21.90 18.22 3.08
N ASN A 18 20.66 18.50 2.67
CA ASN A 18 20.18 19.85 2.33
C ASN A 18 19.59 20.62 3.53
N GLY A 19 19.67 20.06 4.75
CA GLY A 19 19.17 20.71 5.98
C GLY A 19 17.65 20.66 6.16
N ILE A 20 16.93 19.92 5.31
CA ILE A 20 15.49 19.69 5.45
C ILE A 20 15.28 18.63 6.54
N VAL A 21 14.47 18.99 7.55
CA VAL A 21 14.15 18.12 8.69
C VAL A 21 12.81 17.44 8.44
N SER A 22 12.80 16.12 8.28
CA SER A 22 11.58 15.31 8.25
C SER A 22 11.35 14.69 9.62
N VAL A 23 10.19 15.03 10.20
CA VAL A 23 9.78 14.60 11.54
C VAL A 23 8.75 13.49 11.39
N TYR A 24 9.05 12.34 11.98
CA TYR A 24 8.28 11.10 11.88
C TYR A 24 7.86 10.65 13.28
N ASN A 25 6.56 10.70 13.56
CA ASN A 25 6.02 10.25 14.84
C ASN A 25 5.63 8.76 14.76
N ASN A 26 6.20 7.94 15.65
CA ASN A 26 5.87 6.52 15.74
C ASN A 26 4.38 6.27 16.06
N GLY A 27 3.73 7.17 16.80
CA GLY A 27 2.29 7.10 17.11
C GLY A 27 1.45 7.11 15.83
N ASP A 28 1.75 8.00 14.90
CA ASP A 28 1.01 8.13 13.64
C ASP A 28 1.21 6.88 12.77
N PHE A 29 2.43 6.31 12.73
CA PHE A 29 2.67 5.05 12.04
C PHE A 29 1.83 3.89 12.60
N THR A 30 1.81 3.74 13.92
CA THR A 30 1.04 2.66 14.57
C THR A 30 -0.46 2.82 14.34
N TRP A 31 -0.97 4.06 14.34
CA TRP A 31 -2.37 4.34 14.04
C TRP A 31 -2.72 4.03 12.59
N THR A 32 -1.90 4.47 11.62
CA THR A 32 -2.14 4.16 10.20
C THR A 32 -2.07 2.66 9.91
N LEU A 33 -1.15 1.92 10.54
CA LEU A 33 -1.10 0.46 10.45
C LEU A 33 -2.35 -0.20 11.03
N THR A 34 -2.86 0.32 12.15
CA THR A 34 -4.11 -0.16 12.77
C THR A 34 -5.31 0.09 11.85
N CYS A 35 -5.43 1.29 11.29
CA CYS A 35 -6.45 1.63 10.30
C CYS A 35 -6.39 0.71 9.07
N THR A 36 -5.19 0.41 8.58
CA THR A 36 -4.98 -0.47 7.42
C THR A 36 -5.46 -1.91 7.73
N ALA A 37 -5.18 -2.41 8.93
CA ALA A 37 -5.67 -3.71 9.38
C ALA A 37 -7.21 -3.75 9.48
N LEU A 38 -7.84 -2.69 9.97
CA LEU A 38 -9.31 -2.58 10.03
C LEU A 38 -9.95 -2.58 8.63
N VAL A 39 -9.35 -1.90 7.66
CA VAL A 39 -9.83 -1.91 6.26
C VAL A 39 -9.69 -3.29 5.64
N TRP A 40 -8.61 -4.02 5.93
CA TRP A 40 -8.40 -5.37 5.41
C TRP A 40 -9.46 -6.36 5.92
N LEU A 41 -10.00 -6.12 7.13
CA LEU A 41 -11.09 -6.91 7.71
C LEU A 41 -12.48 -6.59 7.14
N MET A 42 -12.71 -5.42 6.52
CA MET A 42 -14.01 -5.05 5.92
C MET A 42 -14.39 -5.94 4.72
N ILE A 43 -13.42 -6.29 3.87
CA ILE A 43 -13.66 -7.07 2.66
C ILE A 43 -14.19 -8.49 2.96
N PRO A 44 -13.58 -9.26 3.89
CA PRO A 44 -14.14 -10.55 4.28
C PRO A 44 -15.43 -10.41 5.10
N ASP A 45 -15.61 -9.33 5.89
CA ASP A 45 -16.80 -9.12 6.71
C ASP A 45 -18.08 -8.92 5.86
N LEU A 46 -17.99 -8.14 4.78
CA LEU A 46 -19.08 -8.02 3.81
C LEU A 46 -19.44 -9.38 3.20
N GLY A 47 -18.44 -10.18 2.82
CA GLY A 47 -18.66 -11.53 2.30
C GLY A 47 -19.45 -12.42 3.27
N TYR A 48 -19.16 -12.33 4.56
CA TYR A 48 -19.91 -13.03 5.61
C TYR A 48 -21.31 -12.47 5.81
N MET A 49 -21.50 -11.15 5.85
CA MET A 49 -22.82 -10.52 6.00
C MET A 49 -23.75 -10.91 4.84
N TYR A 50 -23.24 -10.85 3.60
CA TYR A 50 -24.01 -11.25 2.42
C TYR A 50 -24.33 -12.76 2.46
N SER A 51 -23.40 -13.62 2.88
CA SER A 51 -23.67 -15.06 2.99
C SER A 51 -24.82 -15.40 3.95
N ARG A 52 -25.08 -14.56 4.96
CA ARG A 52 -26.14 -14.76 5.96
C ARG A 52 -27.54 -14.30 5.49
N LEU A 53 -27.62 -13.42 4.49
CA LEU A 53 -28.87 -12.91 3.91
C LEU A 53 -29.32 -13.68 2.65
N LEU A 54 -28.39 -14.37 1.97
CA LEU A 54 -28.70 -15.14 0.77
C LEU A 54 -29.39 -16.48 1.09
N ARG A 55 -30.29 -16.91 0.20
CA ARG A 55 -30.95 -18.23 0.26
C ARG A 55 -29.88 -19.31 0.46
N ARG A 56 -30.07 -20.19 1.45
CA ARG A 56 -29.12 -21.22 1.96
C ARG A 56 -28.33 -22.00 0.90
N LYS A 57 -28.87 -22.09 -0.32
CA LYS A 57 -28.30 -22.73 -1.51
C LYS A 57 -27.05 -22.02 -2.06
N ASN A 58 -26.94 -20.70 -1.88
CA ASN A 58 -25.89 -19.88 -2.51
C ASN A 58 -24.88 -19.31 -1.49
N ALA A 59 -25.08 -19.54 -0.19
CA ALA A 59 -24.23 -19.00 0.87
C ALA A 59 -22.77 -19.51 0.79
N LEU A 60 -22.58 -20.78 0.42
CA LEU A 60 -21.26 -21.39 0.29
C LEU A 60 -20.43 -20.75 -0.86
N SER A 61 -21.10 -20.47 -1.98
CA SER A 61 -20.46 -19.90 -3.17
C SER A 61 -19.98 -18.46 -2.91
N GLN A 62 -20.73 -17.69 -2.13
CA GLN A 62 -20.40 -16.29 -1.84
C GLN A 62 -19.13 -16.16 -0.99
N ILE A 63 -18.89 -17.04 -0.01
CA ILE A 63 -17.69 -16.99 0.84
C ILE A 63 -16.44 -17.29 0.01
N TYR A 64 -16.50 -18.31 -0.86
CA TYR A 64 -15.38 -18.67 -1.74
C TYR A 64 -15.04 -17.54 -2.73
N LEU A 65 -16.05 -16.90 -3.31
CA LEU A 65 -15.86 -15.79 -4.24
C LEU A 65 -15.13 -14.60 -3.60
N ASN A 66 -15.44 -14.24 -2.35
CA ASN A 66 -14.76 -13.15 -1.64
C ASN A 66 -13.27 -13.45 -1.35
N LEU A 67 -12.93 -14.72 -1.06
CA LEU A 67 -11.54 -15.16 -0.88
C LEU A 67 -10.72 -15.09 -2.18
N VAL A 68 -11.33 -15.49 -3.30
CA VAL A 68 -10.70 -15.37 -4.62
C VAL A 68 -10.52 -13.90 -5.00
N CYS A 69 -11.52 -13.05 -4.73
CA CYS A 69 -11.45 -11.62 -5.00
C CYS A 69 -10.33 -10.92 -4.20
N LEU A 70 -10.20 -11.24 -2.90
CA LEU A 70 -9.10 -10.76 -2.05
C LEU A 70 -7.72 -11.12 -2.63
N THR A 71 -7.59 -12.34 -3.14
CA THR A 71 -6.35 -12.80 -3.77
C THR A 71 -6.06 -11.99 -5.03
N VAL A 72 -7.02 -11.89 -5.96
CA VAL A 72 -6.85 -11.16 -7.23
C VAL A 72 -6.58 -9.68 -7.01
N VAL A 73 -7.28 -9.02 -6.08
CA VAL A 73 -7.08 -7.60 -5.76
C VAL A 73 -5.70 -7.36 -5.14
N SER A 74 -5.24 -8.24 -4.25
CA SER A 74 -3.88 -8.13 -3.68
C SER A 74 -2.80 -8.28 -4.75
N PHE A 75 -2.96 -9.24 -5.67
CA PHE A 75 -2.06 -9.40 -6.82
C PHE A 75 -2.08 -8.17 -7.74
N GLN A 76 -3.27 -7.70 -8.12
CA GLN A 76 -3.45 -6.50 -8.93
C GLN A 76 -2.79 -5.26 -8.29
N TRP A 77 -2.91 -5.11 -6.98
CA TRP A 77 -2.35 -3.99 -6.23
C TRP A 77 -0.82 -3.98 -6.26
N LEU A 78 -0.20 -5.16 -6.12
CA LEU A 78 1.26 -5.34 -6.17
C LEU A 78 1.84 -5.19 -7.58
N PHE A 79 1.11 -5.60 -8.62
CA PHE A 79 1.63 -5.56 -9.99
C PHE A 79 1.69 -4.15 -10.54
N TRP A 80 0.62 -3.36 -10.40
CA TRP A 80 0.60 -1.99 -10.92
C TRP A 80 -0.35 -1.04 -10.19
N GLY A 81 -1.22 -1.53 -9.31
CA GLY A 81 -2.20 -0.68 -8.61
C GLY A 81 -1.56 0.41 -7.77
N TYR A 82 -0.51 0.08 -7.02
CA TYR A 82 0.22 1.06 -6.21
C TYR A 82 0.91 2.13 -7.07
N SER A 83 1.61 1.72 -8.13
CA SER A 83 2.33 2.63 -9.02
C SER A 83 1.41 3.56 -9.81
N LEU A 84 0.20 3.12 -10.19
CA LEU A 84 -0.79 3.97 -10.86
C LEU A 84 -1.42 4.99 -9.93
N ALA A 85 -1.66 4.64 -8.66
CA ALA A 85 -2.29 5.52 -7.68
C ALA A 85 -1.34 6.59 -7.13
N PHE A 86 -0.09 6.22 -6.87
CA PHE A 86 0.93 7.10 -6.27
C PHE A 86 2.01 7.55 -7.27
N SER A 87 1.70 7.53 -8.57
CA SER A 87 2.62 8.06 -9.58
C SER A 87 2.85 9.55 -9.36
N GLU A 88 4.08 9.90 -8.99
CA GLU A 88 4.58 11.28 -8.86
C GLU A 88 4.69 12.01 -10.22
N THR A 89 4.47 11.31 -11.34
CA THR A 89 4.69 11.83 -12.71
C THR A 89 3.45 12.46 -13.36
N ARG A 90 2.43 12.87 -12.59
CA ARG A 90 1.23 13.53 -13.16
C ARG A 90 1.51 14.93 -13.73
N ASP A 91 2.68 15.52 -13.48
CA ASP A 91 3.02 16.89 -13.92
C ASP A 91 4.02 17.01 -15.08
N SER A 92 4.51 15.92 -15.68
CA SER A 92 5.32 16.02 -16.90
C SER A 92 4.85 15.01 -17.94
N GLY A 93 4.08 15.51 -18.92
CA GLY A 93 3.61 14.75 -20.07
C GLY A 93 4.76 13.99 -20.73
N GLY A 94 4.67 12.66 -20.71
CA GLY A 94 5.69 11.82 -21.31
C GLY A 94 5.41 10.35 -21.11
N ILE A 95 5.29 9.66 -22.22
CA ILE A 95 5.35 8.21 -22.51
C ILE A 95 6.49 7.42 -21.80
N SER A 96 7.20 8.00 -20.83
CA SER A 96 8.20 7.35 -19.97
C SER A 96 7.60 6.62 -18.74
N GLY A 97 6.34 6.90 -18.37
CA GLY A 97 5.70 6.30 -17.19
C GLY A 97 5.31 4.82 -17.30
N ILE A 98 5.35 4.24 -18.52
CA ILE A 98 4.92 2.85 -18.76
C ILE A 98 6.07 1.84 -18.55
N GLN A 99 7.32 2.31 -18.41
CA GLN A 99 8.47 1.43 -18.18
C GLN A 99 8.64 0.99 -16.71
N CYS A 100 7.99 1.68 -15.77
CA CYS A 100 8.10 1.42 -14.32
C CYS A 100 6.84 0.78 -13.73
N VAL A 101 6.01 0.15 -14.55
CA VAL A 101 4.79 -0.50 -14.08
C VAL A 101 5.12 -1.75 -13.28
N SER A 102 6.21 -2.45 -13.59
CA SER A 102 6.62 -3.66 -12.86
C SER A 102 7.78 -3.34 -11.88
N PRO A 103 7.66 -3.67 -10.57
CA PRO A 103 8.77 -3.57 -9.61
C PRO A 103 10.05 -4.28 -10.08
N TRP A 104 9.87 -5.39 -10.81
CA TRP A 104 10.93 -6.19 -11.42
C TRP A 104 11.61 -5.54 -12.65
N MET A 105 11.02 -4.50 -13.25
CA MET A 105 11.62 -3.78 -14.39
C MET A 105 12.53 -2.64 -13.89
N CYS A 106 12.19 -2.01 -12.75
CA CYS A 106 13.05 -1.01 -12.11
C CYS A 106 14.38 -1.60 -11.59
N ILE A 107 14.40 -2.87 -11.16
CA ILE A 107 15.65 -3.52 -10.70
C ILE A 107 16.67 -3.77 -11.83
N ARG A 108 16.24 -3.81 -13.11
CA ARG A 108 17.14 -3.95 -14.27
C ARG A 108 17.70 -2.62 -14.79
N ARG A 109 17.31 -1.49 -14.21
CA ARG A 109 17.84 -0.16 -14.53
C ARG A 109 18.49 0.47 -13.29
N ILE A 110 19.35 -0.29 -12.63
CA ILE A 110 20.32 0.25 -11.68
C ILE A 110 21.56 0.63 -12.51
N PRO A 111 21.83 1.92 -12.78
CA PRO A 111 23.16 2.31 -13.22
C PRO A 111 24.11 2.04 -12.06
N SER A 112 25.07 1.14 -12.26
CA SER A 112 26.26 1.05 -11.41
C SER A 112 26.88 2.44 -11.27
N TYR A 113 26.97 2.91 -10.04
CA TYR A 113 28.10 3.74 -9.61
C TYR A 113 29.02 2.86 -8.75
#